data_AF-A0A6P8N052-F1
#
_entry.id   AF-A0A6P8N052-F1
#
_cell.length_a   1.000
_cell.length_b   1.000
_cell.length_c   1.000
_cell.angle_alpha   90.00
_cell.angle_beta   90.00
_cell.angle_gamma   90.00
#
_symmetry.space_group_name_H-M   'P 1'
#
loop_
_entity.id
_entity.type
_entity.pdbx_description
1 polymer ?
#
loop_
_entity_poly.entity_id
_entity_poly.type
_entity_poly.pdbx_seq_one_letter_code
_entity_poly.pdbx_strand_id
1 'polypeptide(L)'
;MQGSNDRTWKKIEERVDGREEEVVIIGGDWNARTGEEGGSINEDVGKEKNRRSKDKTINMEGRTLLKIINGSDKEGEERTYIGERGNSVIDYVIGNQEATEEIIYMKIGKRTESGHMPLEIE
;
A
#
# COMPACT_ATOMS: atom_id res chain seq x y z
N MET A 1 22.13 -1.86 14.06
CA MET A 1 21.90 -1.05 12.85
C MET A 1 20.51 -0.43 12.99
N GLN A 2 20.44 0.80 13.47
CA GLN A 2 19.22 1.62 13.60
C GLN A 2 19.64 2.99 13.09
N GLY A 3 19.01 3.53 12.04
CA GLY A 3 19.35 4.89 11.60
C GLY A 3 18.91 5.31 10.19
N SER A 4 18.88 4.41 9.20
CA SER A 4 18.52 4.81 7.82
C SER A 4 17.02 4.71 7.54
N ASN A 5 16.38 3.60 7.93
CA ASN A 5 15.00 3.33 7.54
C ASN A 5 13.99 4.18 8.34
N ASP A 6 14.21 4.40 9.64
CA ASP A 6 13.29 5.17 10.48
C ASP A 6 13.14 6.62 10.03
N ARG A 7 14.23 7.25 9.58
CA ARG A 7 14.19 8.62 9.04
C ARG A 7 13.44 8.67 7.71
N THR A 8 13.56 7.64 6.87
CA THR A 8 12.83 7.55 5.61
C THR A 8 11.35 7.37 5.87
N TRP A 9 10.96 6.46 6.76
CA TRP A 9 9.56 6.24 7.14
C TRP A 9 8.91 7.51 7.69
N LYS A 10 9.61 8.22 8.58
CA LYS A 10 9.11 9.49 9.13
C LYS A 10 8.87 10.55 8.06
N LYS A 11 9.75 10.67 7.08
CA LYS A 11 9.57 11.61 5.96
C LYS A 11 8.36 11.25 5.09
N ILE A 12 8.13 9.95 4.89
CA ILE A 12 6.98 9.46 4.12
C ILE A 12 5.69 9.78 4.89
N GLU A 13 5.65 9.48 6.18
CA GLU A 13 4.54 9.83 7.09
C GLU A 13 4.25 11.34 7.05
N GLU A 14 5.27 12.18 7.26
CA GLU A 14 5.13 13.65 7.19
C GLU A 14 4.58 14.15 5.84
N ARG A 15 4.94 13.48 4.72
CA ARG A 15 4.50 13.87 3.38
C ARG A 15 3.07 13.41 3.07
N VAL A 16 2.65 12.27 3.61
CA VAL A 16 1.33 11.66 3.39
C VAL A 16 0.28 12.27 4.32
N ASP A 17 0.65 12.62 5.56
CA ASP A 17 -0.23 13.28 6.53
C ASP A 17 -0.30 14.81 6.34
N GLY A 18 0.60 15.38 5.53
CA GLY A 18 0.66 16.81 5.25
C GLY A 18 -0.58 17.28 4.49
N ARG A 19 -1.21 18.36 4.99
CA ARG A 19 -2.29 19.09 4.30
C ARG A 19 -1.71 20.09 3.30
N GLU A 20 -0.97 19.59 2.32
CA GLU A 20 -0.49 20.43 1.22
C GLU A 20 -1.54 20.44 0.11
N GLU A 21 -1.69 21.55 -0.62
CA GLU A 21 -2.53 21.64 -1.83
C GLU A 21 -2.01 20.73 -2.98
N GLU A 22 -0.95 19.96 -2.74
CA GLU A 22 -0.29 19.10 -3.70
C GLU A 22 -0.77 17.64 -3.56
N VAL A 23 -1.02 17.00 -4.69
CA VAL A 23 -1.28 15.56 -4.77
C VAL A 23 0.03 14.78 -4.58
N VAL A 24 0.09 13.92 -3.57
CA VAL A 24 1.26 13.07 -3.27
C VAL A 24 0.93 11.63 -3.61
N ILE A 25 1.76 11.01 -4.46
CA ILE A 25 1.68 9.58 -4.77
C ILE A 25 3.09 8.98 -4.69
N ILE A 26 3.24 7.96 -3.84
CA ILE A 26 4.50 7.24 -3.61
C ILE A 26 4.25 5.77 -3.91
N GLY A 27 4.75 5.30 -5.05
CA GLY A 27 4.66 3.90 -5.48
C GLY A 27 6.03 3.20 -5.44
N GLY A 28 6.04 1.92 -5.10
CA GLY A 28 7.26 1.11 -5.17
C GLY A 28 7.14 -0.25 -4.50
N ASP A 29 8.25 -0.99 -4.47
CA ASP A 29 8.42 -2.20 -3.67
C ASP A 29 8.78 -1.81 -2.23
N TRP A 30 7.89 -2.12 -1.29
CA TRP A 30 8.07 -1.83 0.12
C TRP A 30 8.61 -3.02 0.90
N ASN A 31 8.64 -4.20 0.27
CA ASN A 31 8.88 -5.48 0.92
C ASN A 31 8.03 -5.66 2.20
N ALA A 32 6.86 -5.00 2.23
CA ALA A 32 5.95 -4.96 3.36
C ALA A 32 4.82 -5.93 3.08
N ARG A 33 4.45 -6.77 4.04
CA ARG A 33 3.30 -7.67 3.94
C ARG A 33 2.37 -7.31 5.06
N THR A 34 1.17 -6.85 4.73
CA THR A 34 0.19 -6.35 5.72
C THR A 34 -0.90 -7.36 6.05
N GLY A 35 -0.85 -8.56 5.47
CA GLY A 35 -1.95 -9.50 5.61
C GLY A 35 -3.25 -8.90 5.06
N GLU A 36 -4.32 -9.07 5.85
CA GLU A 36 -5.62 -8.43 5.67
C GLU A 36 -5.78 -7.13 6.48
N GLU A 37 -4.72 -6.71 7.18
CA GLU A 37 -4.72 -5.43 7.89
C GLU A 37 -4.52 -4.27 6.90
N GLY A 38 -5.04 -3.11 7.29
CA GLY A 38 -5.21 -1.97 6.42
C GLY A 38 -6.55 -2.03 5.70
N GLY A 39 -7.09 -0.86 5.38
CA GLY A 39 -8.43 -0.72 4.80
C GLY A 39 -9.16 0.48 5.40
N SER A 40 -10.09 1.04 4.66
CA SER A 40 -10.81 2.25 5.10
C SER A 40 -11.81 1.89 6.19
N ILE A 41 -11.87 2.69 7.25
CA ILE A 41 -13.01 2.66 8.17
C ILE A 41 -14.18 3.28 7.42
N ASN A 42 -15.26 2.52 7.21
CA ASN A 42 -16.49 3.10 6.70
C ASN A 42 -17.24 3.72 7.88
N GLU A 43 -17.05 5.03 8.07
CA GLU A 43 -17.63 5.79 9.18
C GLU A 43 -19.16 5.67 9.22
N ASP A 44 -19.83 5.58 8.07
CA ASP A 44 -21.29 5.47 7.97
C ASP A 44 -21.85 4.12 8.47
N VAL A 45 -21.04 3.07 8.48
CA VAL A 45 -21.47 1.70 8.83
C VAL A 45 -20.87 1.24 10.16
N GLY A 46 -19.93 2.00 10.74
CA GLY A 46 -19.24 1.62 11.98
C GLY A 46 -18.51 0.28 11.89
N LYS A 47 -18.21 -0.19 10.67
CA LYS A 47 -17.52 -1.45 10.40
C LYS A 47 -16.21 -1.18 9.69
N GLU A 48 -15.14 -1.71 10.25
CA GLU A 48 -13.84 -1.80 9.58
C GLU A 48 -14.01 -2.62 8.29
N LYS A 49 -13.73 -2.04 7.13
CA LYS A 49 -13.50 -2.83 5.92
C LYS A 49 -12.05 -3.27 5.94
N ASN A 50 -11.81 -4.47 6.46
CA ASN A 50 -10.49 -5.11 6.32
C ASN A 50 -10.19 -5.33 4.83
N ARG A 51 -8.94 -5.08 4.43
CA ARG A 51 -8.45 -5.38 3.08
C ARG A 51 -8.60 -6.88 2.78
N ARG A 52 -9.12 -7.23 1.61
CA ARG A 52 -9.35 -8.63 1.21
C ARG A 52 -8.12 -9.30 0.60
N SER A 53 -7.04 -9.44 1.39
CA SER A 53 -5.76 -10.01 0.93
C SER A 53 -5.71 -11.54 0.79
N LYS A 54 -5.24 -12.08 -0.34
CA LYS A 54 -4.81 -13.49 -0.48
C LYS A 54 -3.49 -13.77 0.23
N ASP A 55 -2.65 -12.76 0.40
CA ASP A 55 -1.45 -12.84 1.23
C ASP A 55 -1.83 -12.50 2.67
N LYS A 56 -1.86 -13.50 3.55
CA LYS A 56 -2.23 -13.36 4.97
C LYS A 56 -1.05 -13.05 5.89
N THR A 57 0.16 -12.93 5.34
CA THR A 57 1.37 -12.77 6.17
C THR A 57 1.55 -11.31 6.58
N ILE A 58 1.93 -11.10 7.85
CA ILE A 58 2.35 -9.81 8.36
C ILE A 58 3.83 -9.86 8.74
N ASN A 59 4.66 -8.98 8.17
CA ASN A 59 6.06 -8.82 8.54
C ASN A 59 6.31 -7.49 9.28
N MET A 60 7.57 -7.21 9.66
CA MET A 60 7.93 -6.00 10.41
C MET A 60 7.69 -4.74 9.59
N GLU A 61 8.06 -4.76 8.31
CA GLU A 61 7.84 -3.67 7.37
C GLU A 61 6.34 -3.39 7.19
N GLY A 62 5.52 -4.44 7.11
CA GLY A 62 4.06 -4.33 7.08
C GLY A 62 3.47 -3.66 8.32
N ARG A 63 3.95 -4.02 9.52
CA ARG A 63 3.54 -3.37 10.77
C ARG A 63 3.93 -1.89 10.82
N THR A 64 5.04 -1.51 10.19
CA THR A 64 5.44 -0.10 10.08
C THR A 64 4.58 0.62 9.05
N LEU A 65 4.36 0.02 7.88
CA LEU A 65 3.53 0.58 6.83
C LEU A 65 2.10 0.84 7.31
N LEU A 66 1.51 -0.08 8.08
CA LEU A 66 0.16 0.05 8.66
C LEU A 66 -0.03 1.24 9.60
N LYS A 67 1.05 1.81 10.13
CA LYS A 67 0.97 3.05 10.93
C LYS A 67 0.79 4.29 10.05
N ILE A 68 1.15 4.18 8.77
CA ILE A 68 1.15 5.27 7.79
C ILE A 68 -0.09 5.16 6.89
N ILE A 69 -0.48 3.95 6.47
CA ILE A 69 -1.62 3.77 5.57
C ILE A 69 -2.96 3.70 6.33
N ASN A 70 -3.64 4.83 6.48
CA ASN A 70 -5.05 4.86 6.91
C ASN A 70 -6.01 4.53 5.75
N GLY A 71 -5.84 3.32 5.19
CA GLY A 71 -6.81 2.64 4.35
C GLY A 71 -6.79 2.93 2.84
N SER A 72 -6.84 1.86 2.05
CA SER A 72 -7.71 1.77 0.87
C SER A 72 -7.97 0.28 0.56
N ASP A 73 -9.23 -0.02 0.20
CA ASP A 73 -9.66 -1.32 -0.31
C ASP A 73 -10.02 -1.09 -1.79
N LYS A 74 -9.20 -1.61 -2.71
CA LYS A 74 -9.53 -1.61 -4.14
C LYS A 74 -9.56 -3.06 -4.63
N GLU A 75 -10.67 -3.41 -5.27
CA GLU A 75 -10.92 -4.74 -5.82
C GLU A 75 -9.99 -5.03 -7.00
N GLY A 76 -9.31 -6.17 -6.98
CA GLY A 76 -8.44 -6.61 -8.06
C GLY A 76 -7.71 -7.91 -7.74
N GLU A 77 -7.02 -8.48 -8.73
CA GLU A 77 -5.96 -9.44 -8.41
C GLU A 77 -4.92 -8.71 -7.55
N GLU A 78 -4.51 -9.28 -6.41
CA GLU A 78 -3.67 -8.56 -5.44
C GLU A 78 -2.19 -8.87 -5.54
N ARG A 79 -1.80 -9.85 -6.36
CA ARG A 79 -0.42 -10.33 -6.40
C ARG A 79 0.45 -9.35 -7.14
N THR A 80 1.25 -8.59 -6.41
CA THR A 80 2.25 -7.70 -6.97
C THR A 80 3.60 -8.36 -7.17
N TYR A 81 3.86 -9.51 -6.54
CA TYR A 81 5.08 -10.28 -6.74
C TYR A 81 4.86 -11.79 -6.85
N ILE A 82 5.60 -12.41 -7.77
CA ILE A 82 5.69 -13.84 -8.04
C ILE A 82 7.17 -14.22 -7.98
N GLY A 83 7.57 -14.91 -6.90
CA GLY A 83 8.93 -15.41 -6.74
C GLY A 83 8.98 -16.93 -6.53
N GLU A 84 10.19 -17.48 -6.45
CA GLU A 84 10.42 -18.92 -6.21
C GLU A 84 9.75 -19.44 -4.93
N ARG A 85 9.56 -18.56 -3.94
CA ARG A 85 8.96 -18.87 -2.63
C ARG A 85 7.44 -18.64 -2.59
N GLY A 86 6.82 -18.42 -3.75
CA GLY A 86 5.40 -18.15 -3.88
C GLY A 86 5.10 -16.67 -4.14
N ASN A 87 3.81 -16.35 -4.07
CA ASN A 87 3.29 -15.03 -4.39
C ASN A 87 3.13 -14.17 -3.13
N SER A 88 3.37 -12.87 -3.26
CA SER A 88 3.17 -11.91 -2.17
C SER A 88 2.59 -10.58 -2.67
N VAL A 89 2.10 -9.79 -1.74
CA VAL A 89 1.70 -8.40 -1.96
C VAL A 89 2.72 -7.52 -1.25
N ILE A 90 3.67 -6.96 -2.01
CA ILE A 90 4.80 -6.19 -1.46
C ILE A 90 5.02 -4.84 -2.16
N ASP A 91 4.52 -4.68 -3.38
CA ASP A 91 4.41 -3.38 -4.03
C ASP A 91 3.14 -2.66 -3.57
N TYR A 92 3.28 -1.39 -3.16
CA TYR A 92 2.19 -0.53 -2.69
C TYR A 92 2.30 0.85 -3.31
N VAL A 93 1.15 1.50 -3.46
CA VAL A 93 1.02 2.92 -3.75
C VAL A 93 0.39 3.57 -2.52
N ILE A 94 1.05 4.59 -1.99
CA ILE A 94 0.61 5.38 -0.85
C ILE A 94 0.38 6.80 -1.35
N GLY A 95 -0.75 7.41 -0.98
CA GLY A 95 -1.00 8.82 -1.27
C GLY A 95 -1.62 9.53 -0.09
N ASN A 96 -1.57 10.86 -0.12
CA ASN A 96 -2.32 11.71 0.81
C ASN A 96 -3.82 11.66 0.52
N GLN A 97 -4.60 12.39 1.33
CA GLN A 97 -6.06 12.45 1.16
C GLN A 97 -6.42 12.95 -0.25
N GLU A 98 -5.74 13.99 -0.73
CA GLU A 98 -5.93 14.59 -2.05
C GLU A 98 -5.71 13.54 -3.16
N ALA A 99 -4.65 12.73 -3.06
CA ALA A 99 -4.44 11.62 -3.99
C ALA A 99 -5.54 10.56 -3.92
N THR A 100 -6.11 10.30 -2.74
CA THR A 100 -7.20 9.34 -2.59
C THR A 100 -8.48 9.81 -3.28
N GLU A 101 -8.72 11.13 -3.30
CA GLU A 101 -9.85 11.76 -4.00
C GLU A 101 -9.65 11.78 -5.52
N GLU A 102 -8.40 11.97 -5.99
CA GLU A 102 -8.07 12.06 -7.42
C GLU A 102 -7.86 10.70 -8.09
N ILE A 103 -7.35 9.67 -7.39
CA ILE A 103 -7.13 8.34 -8.00
C ILE A 103 -8.47 7.62 -8.19
N ILE A 104 -8.99 7.70 -9.40
CA ILE A 104 -10.23 7.06 -9.84
C ILE A 104 -10.07 5.55 -9.85
N TYR A 105 -8.91 5.05 -10.29
CA TYR A 105 -8.71 3.62 -10.50
C TYR A 105 -7.27 3.17 -10.22
N MET A 106 -7.16 1.94 -9.71
CA MET A 106 -5.87 1.26 -9.54
C MET A 106 -6.04 -0.21 -9.89
N LYS A 107 -5.11 -0.76 -10.66
CA LYS A 107 -5.07 -2.20 -10.97
C LYS A 107 -3.66 -2.75 -11.03
N ILE A 108 -3.60 -4.07 -10.95
CA ILE A 108 -2.40 -4.80 -11.33
C ILE A 108 -2.41 -5.01 -12.84
N GLY A 109 -1.41 -4.43 -13.51
CA GLY A 109 -1.14 -4.67 -14.93
C GLY A 109 -0.47 -6.03 -15.16
N LYS A 110 -0.13 -6.31 -16.42
CA LYS A 110 0.50 -7.60 -16.80
C LYS A 110 1.86 -7.38 -17.42
N ARG A 111 2.86 -8.11 -16.93
CA ARG A 111 4.17 -8.22 -17.56
C ARG A 111 4.78 -9.60 -17.32
N THR A 112 5.72 -10.02 -18.16
CA THR A 112 6.27 -11.39 -18.12
C THR A 112 7.76 -11.45 -17.83
N GLU A 113 8.43 -10.31 -17.95
CA GLU A 113 9.88 -10.14 -17.85
C GLU A 113 10.37 -9.87 -16.41
N SER A 114 9.46 -9.79 -15.44
CA SER A 114 9.76 -9.54 -14.03
C SER A 114 8.86 -10.36 -13.13
N GLY A 115 9.37 -10.78 -11.97
CA GLY A 115 8.55 -11.37 -10.91
C GLY A 115 7.58 -10.36 -10.28
N HIS A 116 7.87 -9.06 -10.37
CA HIS A 116 6.94 -8.03 -9.92
C HIS A 116 5.90 -7.75 -11.01
N MET A 117 4.66 -7.43 -10.65
CA MET A 117 3.61 -6.99 -11.56
C MET A 117 3.46 -5.45 -11.45
N PRO A 118 3.26 -4.73 -12.57
CA PRO A 118 3.12 -3.28 -12.51
C PRO A 118 1.81 -2.88 -11.79
N LEU A 119 1.87 -1.81 -11.02
CA LEU A 119 0.69 -1.10 -10.52
C LEU A 119 0.38 0.05 -11.48
N GLU A 120 -0.83 0.04 -12.05
CA GLU A 120 -1.34 1.08 -12.93
C GLU A 120 -2.36 1.92 -12.16
N ILE A 121 -2.20 3.23 -12.20
CA ILE A 121 -3.07 4.22 -11.56
C ILE A 121 -3.63 5.17 -12.63
N GLU A 122 -4.90 5.55 -12.48
CA GLU A 122 -5.60 6.55 -13.30
C GLU A 122 -6.36 7.51 -12.38
#